data_AF-A0A2W2EIN4-F1
#
_entry.id   AF-A0A2W2EIN4-F1
#
_cell.length_a   1.000
_cell.length_b   1.000
_cell.length_c   1.000
_cell.angle_alpha   90.00
_cell.angle_beta   90.00
_cell.angle_gamma   90.00
#
_symmetry.space_group_name_H-M   'P 1'
#
loop_
_entity.id
_entity.type
_entity.pdbx_description
1 polymer ?
#
loop_
_entity_poly.entity_id
_entity_poly.type
_entity_poly.pdbx_seq_one_letter_code
_entity_poly.pdbx_strand_id
1 'polypeptide(L)'
;MAQIFVPVPAAPALARIPLLPLTSPADAGPAGELVHPLVREGMFLASRQASALAAAASLEGRGGETARSYTLRARIRPTPQGVFAGVAAAFFSDSAGADGRTMGSAHRARSVPDPGWLATVADRVLSDPDVLPRLTLSANTLTVRRGGRLERERPAEPGGAGVRRVTVRATDATALVMKVCAGEPRGARCSMPSPAPGPGLPSLQSAPWCCSSSRTGSS
;
A
#
# COMPACT_ATOMS: atom_id res chain seq x y z
N MET A 1 -13.28 -22.08 36.68
CA MET A 1 -13.26 -20.89 35.81
C MET A 1 -12.04 -21.00 34.92
N ALA A 2 -12.21 -21.40 33.66
CA ALA A 2 -11.09 -21.69 32.76
C ALA A 2 -10.49 -20.37 32.24
N GLN A 3 -9.18 -20.17 32.39
CA GLN A 3 -8.50 -19.07 31.71
C GLN A 3 -8.47 -19.36 30.21
N ILE A 4 -9.19 -18.53 29.44
CA ILE A 4 -9.31 -18.63 27.96
C ILE A 4 -8.01 -18.17 27.26
N PHE A 5 -7.10 -17.54 28.00
CA PHE A 5 -5.86 -17.00 27.47
C PHE A 5 -4.71 -17.24 28.44
N VAL A 6 -3.70 -17.98 27.99
CA VAL A 6 -2.40 -18.11 28.66
C VAL A 6 -1.45 -17.15 27.96
N PRO A 7 -1.12 -15.98 28.55
CA PRO A 7 -0.16 -15.07 27.94
C PRO A 7 1.20 -15.77 27.88
N VAL A 8 1.83 -15.75 26.70
CA VAL A 8 3.24 -16.15 26.59
C VAL A 8 4.06 -15.00 27.18
N PRO A 9 4.83 -15.23 28.26
CA PRO A 9 5.65 -14.19 28.86
C PRO A 9 6.59 -13.60 27.80
N ALA A 10 6.72 -12.27 27.79
CA ALA A 10 7.57 -11.50 26.86
C ALA A 10 7.18 -11.54 25.36
N ALA A 11 6.08 -12.18 24.95
CA ALA A 11 5.61 -12.08 23.57
C ALA A 11 5.10 -10.66 23.27
N PRO A 12 5.57 -10.02 22.17
CA PRO A 12 5.09 -8.69 21.81
C PRO A 12 3.66 -8.76 21.28
N ALA A 13 2.79 -7.90 21.80
CA ALA A 13 1.46 -7.61 21.29
C ALA A 13 1.45 -6.30 20.52
N LEU A 14 0.45 -6.10 19.65
CA LEU A 14 0.21 -4.82 18.99
C LEU A 14 -0.84 -4.03 19.76
N ALA A 15 -0.42 -2.97 20.46
CA ALA A 15 -1.36 -2.00 21.02
C ALA A 15 -1.85 -1.07 19.90
N ARG A 16 -3.17 -0.91 19.81
CA ARG A 16 -3.82 0.07 18.94
C ARG A 16 -4.56 1.07 19.81
N ILE A 17 -4.20 2.34 19.71
CA ILE A 17 -4.56 3.33 20.73
C ILE A 17 -5.16 4.56 20.04
N PRO A 18 -6.42 4.92 20.33
CA PRO A 18 -6.99 6.20 19.88
C PRO A 18 -6.09 7.36 20.34
N LEU A 19 -5.84 8.33 19.46
CA LEU A 19 -4.91 9.42 19.77
C LEU A 19 -5.56 10.57 20.55
N LEU A 20 -6.89 10.62 20.62
CA LEU A 20 -7.59 11.54 21.52
C LEU A 20 -8.03 10.83 22.79
N PRO A 21 -7.85 11.48 23.97
CA PRO A 21 -8.31 10.91 25.22
C PRO A 21 -9.84 10.78 25.22
N LEU A 22 -10.36 9.83 25.98
CA LEU A 22 -11.79 9.83 26.30
C LEU A 22 -12.06 11.01 27.24
N THR A 23 -12.93 11.93 26.84
CA THR A 23 -13.37 13.05 27.70
C THR A 23 -14.49 12.59 28.60
N SER A 24 -14.45 12.98 29.88
CA SER A 24 -15.62 12.90 30.75
C SER A 24 -16.69 13.90 30.27
N PRO A 25 -17.99 13.67 30.50
CA PRO A 25 -19.02 14.68 30.27
C PRO A 25 -18.75 16.00 31.00
N ALA A 26 -18.00 15.97 32.11
CA ALA A 26 -17.56 17.15 32.85
C ALA A 26 -16.44 17.94 32.16
N ASP A 27 -15.69 17.30 31.25
CA ASP A 27 -14.61 17.92 30.48
C ASP A 27 -15.12 18.50 29.15
N ALA A 28 -16.41 18.35 28.84
CA ALA A 28 -17.01 18.94 27.68
C ALA A 28 -17.04 20.47 27.86
N GLY A 29 -16.11 21.15 27.20
CA GLY A 29 -16.11 22.61 27.12
C GLY A 29 -17.42 23.16 26.55
N PRO A 30 -17.67 24.48 26.65
CA PRO A 30 -18.89 25.09 26.14
C PRO A 30 -19.13 24.71 24.68
N ALA A 31 -20.41 24.48 24.34
CA ALA A 31 -20.86 24.13 22.99
C ALA A 31 -20.42 25.21 21.98
N GLY A 32 -19.28 24.97 21.35
CA GLY A 32 -18.56 25.93 20.52
C GLY A 32 -17.09 25.56 20.27
N GLU A 33 -16.62 24.44 20.81
CA GLU A 33 -15.25 23.96 20.62
C GLU A 33 -14.94 23.76 19.12
N LEU A 34 -13.97 24.54 18.62
CA LEU A 34 -13.36 24.35 17.31
C LEU A 34 -12.96 22.87 17.16
N VAL A 35 -13.28 22.26 16.02
CA VAL A 35 -12.90 20.87 15.72
C VAL A 35 -11.42 20.67 16.03
N HIS A 36 -11.11 19.72 16.92
CA HIS A 36 -9.75 19.44 17.37
C HIS A 36 -8.80 19.29 16.15
N PRO A 37 -7.59 19.88 16.15
CA PRO A 37 -6.70 19.89 14.98
C PRO A 37 -6.45 18.51 14.37
N LEU A 38 -6.22 17.49 15.21
CA LEU A 38 -6.09 16.09 14.78
C LEU A 38 -7.35 15.56 14.09
N VAL A 39 -8.55 15.93 14.56
CA VAL A 39 -9.81 15.53 13.90
C VAL A 39 -9.93 16.22 12.54
N ARG A 40 -9.59 17.51 12.46
CA ARG A 40 -9.58 18.25 11.18
C ARG A 40 -8.62 17.61 10.16
N GLU A 41 -7.40 17.29 10.58
CA GLU A 41 -6.41 16.60 9.74
C GLU A 41 -6.91 15.22 9.32
N GLY A 42 -7.44 14.43 10.27
CA GLY A 42 -7.97 13.11 9.98
C GLY A 42 -9.15 13.12 9.02
N MET A 43 -10.02 14.13 9.12
CA MET A 43 -11.10 14.34 8.16
C MET A 43 -10.55 14.63 6.77
N PHE A 44 -9.54 15.49 6.64
CA PHE A 44 -8.88 15.78 5.36
C PHE A 44 -8.27 14.52 4.72
N LEU A 45 -7.57 13.71 5.51
CA LEU A 45 -6.92 12.48 5.04
C LEU A 45 -7.93 11.36 4.71
N ALA A 46 -9.02 11.24 5.46
CA ALA A 46 -10.02 10.20 5.25
C ALA A 46 -11.04 10.56 4.15
N SER A 47 -11.42 11.83 4.03
CA SER A 47 -12.40 12.30 3.05
C SER A 47 -12.30 13.81 2.82
N ARG A 48 -11.83 14.21 1.63
CA ARG A 48 -11.78 15.62 1.22
C ARG A 48 -13.17 16.28 1.27
N GLN A 49 -14.24 15.54 0.97
CA GLN A 49 -15.61 16.03 1.05
C GLN A 49 -16.03 16.28 2.50
N ALA A 50 -15.70 15.36 3.43
CA ALA A 50 -16.00 15.55 4.85
C ALA A 50 -15.24 16.76 5.42
N SER A 51 -13.97 16.93 5.02
CA SER A 51 -13.17 18.09 5.39
C SER A 51 -13.77 19.40 4.87
N ALA A 52 -14.21 19.43 3.60
CA ALA A 52 -14.87 20.59 3.01
C ALA A 52 -16.20 20.92 3.73
N LEU A 53 -17.02 19.91 4.03
CA LEU A 53 -18.29 20.09 4.75
C LEU A 53 -18.09 20.66 6.17
N ALA A 54 -17.04 20.22 6.87
CA ALA A 54 -16.72 20.74 8.20
C ALA A 54 -16.01 22.10 8.20
N ALA A 55 -15.38 22.48 7.09
CA ALA A 55 -14.80 23.81 6.92
C ALA A 55 -15.84 24.86 6.47
N ALA A 56 -16.84 24.44 5.69
CA ALA A 56 -17.86 25.32 5.12
C ALA A 56 -19.06 25.56 6.05
N ALA A 57 -19.26 24.72 7.07
CA ALA A 57 -20.41 24.80 7.95
C ALA A 57 -20.03 25.33 9.35
N SER A 58 -20.94 26.14 9.91
CA SER A 58 -21.20 26.15 11.35
C SER A 58 -21.19 24.70 11.89
N LEU A 59 -20.89 24.48 13.18
CA LEU A 59 -21.00 23.15 13.82
C LEU A 59 -22.46 22.63 13.90
N GLU A 60 -23.38 23.25 13.15
CA GLU A 60 -24.77 22.90 12.99
C GLU A 60 -25.00 22.09 11.69
N GLY A 61 -26.03 21.25 11.70
CA GLY A 61 -26.39 20.40 10.56
C GLY A 61 -25.35 19.32 10.23
N ARG A 62 -25.34 18.87 8.95
CA ARG A 62 -24.58 17.69 8.49
C ARG A 62 -23.06 17.83 8.67
N GLY A 63 -22.52 19.05 8.56
CA GLY A 63 -21.09 19.32 8.80
C GLY A 63 -20.72 19.08 10.27
N GLY A 64 -21.54 19.58 11.19
CA GLY A 64 -21.41 19.33 12.63
C GLY A 64 -21.56 17.87 13.02
N GLU A 65 -22.56 17.17 12.48
CA GLU A 65 -22.75 15.72 12.69
C GLU A 65 -21.55 14.90 12.21
N THR A 66 -20.99 15.26 11.06
CA THR A 66 -19.78 14.64 10.51
C THR A 66 -18.58 14.87 11.42
N ALA A 67 -18.35 16.11 11.85
CA ALA A 67 -17.27 16.45 12.77
C ALA A 67 -17.39 15.72 14.13
N ARG A 68 -18.61 15.60 14.67
CA ARG A 68 -18.89 14.80 15.89
C ARG A 68 -18.57 13.33 15.68
N SER A 69 -18.96 12.75 14.54
CA SER A 69 -18.70 11.34 14.22
C SER A 69 -17.19 11.05 14.12
N TYR A 70 -16.43 11.95 13.48
CA TYR A 70 -14.98 11.83 13.42
C TYR A 70 -14.29 12.06 14.77
N THR A 71 -14.83 12.95 15.61
CA THR A 71 -14.35 13.15 16.99
C THR A 71 -14.56 11.89 17.82
N LEU A 72 -15.74 11.28 17.76
CA LEU A 72 -16.02 10.01 18.43
C LEU A 72 -15.06 8.93 17.94
N ARG A 73 -14.88 8.79 16.61
CA ARG A 73 -13.91 7.85 16.03
C ARG A 73 -12.50 8.02 16.61
N ALA A 74 -12.01 9.26 16.70
CA ALA A 74 -10.68 9.60 17.20
C ALA A 74 -10.47 9.27 18.69
N ARG A 75 -11.55 9.17 19.47
CA ARG A 75 -11.52 8.87 20.91
C ARG A 75 -11.80 7.40 21.23
N ILE A 76 -12.71 6.75 20.50
CA ILE A 76 -13.24 5.43 20.90
C ILE A 76 -12.81 4.27 19.99
N ARG A 77 -12.42 4.52 18.74
CA ARG A 77 -12.18 3.43 17.78
C ARG A 77 -10.69 3.14 17.64
N PRO A 78 -10.17 2.02 18.20
CA PRO A 78 -8.74 1.69 18.13
C PRO A 78 -8.33 1.11 16.76
N THR A 79 -9.12 1.29 15.70
CA THR A 79 -8.73 0.81 14.36
C THR A 79 -7.73 1.81 13.76
N PRO A 80 -6.48 1.40 13.44
CA PRO A 80 -5.47 2.31 12.93
C PRO A 80 -5.86 2.77 11.51
N GLN A 81 -6.38 3.99 11.43
CA GLN A 81 -6.69 4.66 10.17
C GLN A 81 -6.23 6.11 10.28
N GLY A 82 -5.28 6.49 9.41
CA GLY A 82 -4.73 7.83 9.38
C GLY A 82 -4.27 8.28 10.76
N VAL A 83 -4.65 9.50 11.14
CA VAL A 83 -4.26 10.14 12.41
C VAL A 83 -5.22 9.86 13.56
N PHE A 84 -6.21 8.97 13.43
CA PHE A 84 -7.19 8.73 14.50
C PHE A 84 -6.69 7.77 15.59
N ALA A 85 -5.82 6.84 15.24
CA ALA A 85 -5.28 5.85 16.16
C ALA A 85 -3.84 5.52 15.80
N GLY A 86 -2.99 5.46 16.84
CA GLY A 86 -1.60 5.01 16.73
C GLY A 86 -1.45 3.51 16.96
N VAL A 87 -0.26 3.01 16.65
CA VAL A 87 0.15 1.63 16.95
C VAL A 87 1.48 1.62 17.69
N ALA A 88 1.62 0.70 18.64
CA ALA A 88 2.88 0.49 19.37
C ALA A 88 3.04 -0.99 19.76
N ALA A 89 4.28 -1.47 19.80
CA ALA A 89 4.58 -2.80 20.35
C ALA A 89 4.35 -2.77 21.87
N ALA A 90 3.61 -3.73 22.43
CA ALA A 90 3.26 -3.88 23.83
C ALA A 90 3.72 -5.22 24.40
N PHE A 91 3.92 -5.28 25.71
CA PHE A 91 4.37 -6.48 26.41
C PHE A 91 3.47 -6.71 27.62
N PHE A 92 3.20 -7.97 27.92
CA PHE A 92 2.50 -8.37 29.14
C PHE A 92 3.48 -8.35 30.31
N SER A 93 3.03 -7.88 31.48
CA SER A 93 3.81 -7.86 32.72
C SER A 93 2.97 -8.39 33.88
N ASP A 94 3.61 -9.11 34.79
CA ASP A 94 2.95 -9.69 35.99
C ASP A 94 2.69 -8.64 37.08
N SER A 95 3.22 -7.43 36.92
CA SER A 95 2.99 -6.30 37.83
C SER A 95 1.60 -5.70 37.58
N ALA A 96 0.67 -5.89 38.52
CA ALA A 96 -0.67 -5.29 38.52
C ALA A 96 -0.69 -3.79 38.87
N GLY A 97 0.48 -3.14 38.96
CA GLY A 97 0.62 -1.80 39.54
C GLY A 97 0.71 -0.70 38.49
N ALA A 98 -0.15 0.32 38.64
CA ALA A 98 -0.05 1.76 38.36
C ALA A 98 0.66 2.31 37.09
N ASP A 99 1.59 1.59 36.46
CA ASP A 99 2.33 2.00 35.26
C ASP A 99 1.62 1.48 34.00
N GLY A 100 0.31 1.71 33.93
CA GLY A 100 -0.40 1.61 32.67
C GLY A 100 0.34 2.48 31.65
N ARG A 101 0.69 1.91 30.50
CA ARG A 101 1.48 2.62 29.48
C ARG A 101 0.93 4.01 29.24
N THR A 102 1.73 5.01 29.57
CA THR A 102 1.41 6.40 29.28
C THR A 102 1.69 6.68 27.81
N MET A 103 0.77 7.40 27.18
CA MET A 103 0.98 7.89 25.83
C MET A 103 1.96 9.07 25.88
N GLY A 104 3.17 8.88 25.38
CA GLY A 104 4.14 9.96 25.21
C GLY A 104 3.87 10.81 23.96
N SER A 105 4.52 11.96 23.82
CA SER A 105 4.31 12.91 22.72
C SER A 105 5.08 12.62 21.42
N ALA A 106 5.97 11.61 21.42
CA ALA A 106 6.86 11.29 20.30
C ALA A 106 6.19 10.50 19.16
N HIS A 107 4.96 10.85 18.80
CA HIS A 107 4.22 10.21 17.70
C HIS A 107 4.89 10.50 16.36
N ARG A 108 5.05 9.48 15.52
CA ARG A 108 5.59 9.63 14.16
C ARG A 108 4.58 9.15 13.13
N ALA A 109 4.22 10.04 12.21
CA ALA A 109 3.46 9.67 11.03
C ALA A 109 4.36 8.93 10.04
N ARG A 110 3.82 7.89 9.42
CA ARG A 110 4.40 7.25 8.22
C ARG A 110 3.39 7.33 7.10
N SER A 111 3.75 8.00 6.03
CA SER A 111 2.90 8.17 4.86
C SER A 111 3.47 7.39 3.68
N VAL A 112 2.58 6.75 2.94
CA VAL A 112 2.89 6.08 1.68
C VAL A 112 2.02 6.70 0.59
N PRO A 113 2.47 6.74 -0.67
CA PRO A 113 1.63 7.16 -1.78
C PRO A 113 0.36 6.33 -1.86
N ASP A 114 -0.74 6.94 -2.30
CA ASP A 114 -1.95 6.21 -2.61
C ASP A 114 -1.67 5.16 -3.70
N PRO A 115 -1.99 3.87 -3.50
CA PRO A 115 -1.69 2.83 -4.47
C PRO A 115 -2.36 3.04 -5.83
N GLY A 116 -3.57 3.62 -5.86
CA GLY A 116 -4.29 3.91 -7.11
C GLY A 116 -3.66 5.04 -7.91
N TRP A 117 -3.27 6.11 -7.21
CA TRP A 117 -2.48 7.20 -7.78
C TRP A 117 -1.13 6.70 -8.30
N LEU A 118 -0.42 5.88 -7.51
CA LEU A 118 0.88 5.33 -7.90
C LEU A 118 0.76 4.44 -9.14
N ALA A 119 -0.29 3.61 -9.22
CA ALA A 119 -0.59 2.81 -10.42
C ALA A 119 -0.84 3.71 -11.64
N THR A 120 -1.61 4.79 -11.48
CA THR A 120 -1.88 5.75 -12.56
C THR A 120 -0.59 6.44 -13.05
N VAL A 121 0.31 6.80 -12.13
CA VAL A 121 1.62 7.37 -12.48
C VAL A 121 2.48 6.33 -13.21
N ALA A 122 2.51 5.08 -12.72
CA ALA A 122 3.23 4.00 -13.36
C ALA A 122 2.73 3.74 -14.79
N ASP A 123 1.41 3.72 -15.02
CA ASP A 123 0.84 3.54 -16.36
C ASP A 123 1.25 4.65 -17.33
N ARG A 124 1.29 5.91 -16.86
CA ARG A 124 1.77 7.05 -17.68
C ARG A 124 3.24 6.89 -18.04
N VAL A 125 4.08 6.52 -17.07
CA VAL A 125 5.53 6.32 -17.30
C VAL A 125 5.78 5.15 -18.24
N LEU A 126 5.00 4.06 -18.12
CA LEU A 126 5.12 2.87 -18.98
C LEU A 126 4.56 3.08 -20.39
N SER A 127 3.79 4.15 -20.62
CA SER A 127 3.28 4.50 -21.95
C SER A 127 4.32 5.21 -22.83
N ASP A 128 5.41 5.69 -22.23
CA ASP A 128 6.52 6.33 -22.94
C ASP A 128 7.48 5.26 -23.51
N PRO A 129 7.62 5.15 -24.84
CA PRO A 129 8.52 4.16 -25.45
C PRO A 129 9.99 4.37 -25.10
N ASP A 130 10.42 5.59 -24.74
CA ASP A 130 11.80 5.91 -24.38
C ASP A 130 12.18 5.41 -22.98
N VAL A 131 11.17 5.05 -22.17
CA VAL A 131 11.36 4.53 -20.81
C VAL A 131 11.62 3.03 -20.82
N LEU A 132 10.97 2.27 -21.70
CA LEU A 132 11.09 0.79 -21.72
C LEU A 132 12.55 0.28 -21.76
N PRO A 133 13.48 0.85 -22.56
CA PRO A 133 14.88 0.41 -22.59
C PRO A 133 15.64 0.63 -21.27
N ARG A 134 15.11 1.47 -20.37
CA ARG A 134 15.74 1.82 -19.09
C ARG A 134 15.25 0.96 -17.93
N LEU A 135 14.20 0.17 -18.14
CA LEU A 135 13.57 -0.65 -17.10
C LEU A 135 14.16 -2.06 -17.05
N THR A 136 14.13 -2.66 -15.86
CA THR A 136 14.31 -4.10 -15.69
C THR A 136 12.95 -4.77 -15.81
N LEU A 137 12.81 -5.67 -16.79
CA LEU A 137 11.60 -6.45 -16.98
C LEU A 137 11.71 -7.80 -16.28
N SER A 138 10.62 -8.24 -15.68
CA SER A 138 10.46 -9.59 -15.12
C SER A 138 9.15 -10.19 -15.60
N ALA A 139 9.14 -11.51 -15.78
CA ALA A 139 7.96 -12.25 -16.18
C ALA A 139 6.92 -12.15 -15.04
N ASN A 140 5.71 -11.74 -15.38
CA ASN A 140 4.65 -11.66 -14.38
C ASN A 140 4.31 -13.09 -13.91
N THR A 141 4.53 -13.36 -12.62
CA THR A 141 4.39 -14.69 -11.98
C THR A 141 2.95 -15.19 -11.93
N LEU A 142 1.95 -14.33 -12.20
CA LEU A 142 0.54 -14.70 -12.35
C LEU A 142 0.17 -15.09 -13.78
N THR A 143 1.14 -15.08 -14.71
CA THR A 143 0.91 -15.52 -16.09
C THR A 143 0.91 -17.04 -16.15
N VAL A 144 -0.19 -17.63 -16.61
CA VAL A 144 -0.33 -19.08 -16.80
C VAL A 144 -0.36 -19.42 -18.28
N ARG A 145 0.28 -20.53 -18.66
CA ARG A 145 0.16 -21.08 -20.02
C ARG A 145 -0.99 -22.07 -20.07
N ARG A 146 -1.95 -21.85 -20.96
CA ARG A 146 -3.02 -22.81 -21.28
C ARG A 146 -2.98 -23.15 -22.77
N GLY A 147 -2.46 -24.33 -23.08
CA GLY A 147 -2.22 -24.76 -24.46
C GLY A 147 -1.32 -23.79 -25.22
N GLY A 148 -1.85 -23.26 -26.33
CA GLY A 148 -1.18 -22.29 -27.21
C GLY A 148 -1.30 -20.81 -26.77
N ARG A 149 -1.73 -20.52 -25.53
CA ARG A 149 -1.92 -19.15 -25.02
C ARG A 149 -1.27 -18.92 -23.66
N LEU A 150 -0.78 -17.71 -23.47
CA LEU A 150 -0.39 -17.12 -22.19
C LEU A 150 -1.56 -16.28 -21.69
N GLU A 151 -1.91 -16.43 -20.42
CA GLU A 151 -3.09 -15.82 -19.84
C GLU A 151 -2.77 -15.15 -18.52
N ARG A 152 -3.38 -13.99 -18.28
CA ARG A 152 -3.25 -13.25 -17.02
C ARG A 152 -4.55 -12.52 -16.71
N GLU A 153 -4.94 -12.54 -15.45
CA GLU A 153 -6.00 -11.69 -14.94
C GLU A 153 -5.46 -10.31 -14.56
N ARG A 154 -6.20 -9.26 -14.88
CA ARG A 154 -5.94 -7.90 -14.40
C ARG A 154 -7.24 -7.25 -13.91
N PRO A 155 -7.15 -6.27 -12.99
CA PRO A 155 -8.28 -5.40 -12.70
C PRO A 155 -8.84 -4.77 -13.99
N ALA A 156 -10.15 -4.58 -14.03
CA ALA A 156 -10.79 -3.79 -15.08
C ALA A 156 -10.22 -2.36 -15.12
N GLU A 157 -10.32 -1.70 -16.28
CA GLU A 157 -9.97 -0.29 -16.41
C GLU A 157 -10.82 0.58 -15.48
N PRO A 158 -10.36 1.79 -15.10
CA PRO A 158 -11.14 2.69 -14.26
C PRO A 158 -12.57 2.87 -14.78
N GLY A 159 -13.57 2.55 -13.94
CA GLY A 159 -15.00 2.59 -14.31
C GLY A 159 -15.61 1.25 -14.74
N GLY A 160 -14.79 0.21 -14.93
CA GLY A 160 -15.26 -1.16 -15.13
C GLY A 160 -15.32 -1.96 -13.83
N ALA A 161 -16.34 -2.81 -13.69
CA ALA A 161 -16.42 -3.77 -12.58
C ALA A 161 -15.78 -5.11 -12.96
N GLY A 162 -15.06 -5.72 -12.01
CA GLY A 162 -14.62 -7.11 -12.10
C GLY A 162 -13.19 -7.32 -12.63
N VAL A 163 -12.93 -8.57 -13.01
CA VAL A 163 -11.62 -9.06 -13.46
C VAL A 163 -11.65 -9.24 -14.98
N ARG A 164 -10.62 -8.74 -15.67
CA ARG A 164 -10.44 -8.93 -17.11
C ARG A 164 -9.32 -9.94 -17.37
N ARG A 165 -9.63 -10.97 -18.15
CA ARG A 165 -8.63 -11.92 -18.66
C ARG A 165 -7.97 -11.35 -19.92
N VAL A 166 -6.65 -11.23 -19.87
CA VAL A 166 -5.80 -10.89 -21.02
C VAL A 166 -5.18 -12.18 -21.52
N THR A 167 -5.27 -12.43 -22.83
CA THR A 167 -4.62 -13.59 -23.45
C THR A 167 -3.74 -13.14 -24.60
N VAL A 168 -2.56 -13.75 -24.69
CA VAL A 168 -1.59 -13.56 -25.77
C VAL A 168 -1.25 -14.93 -26.34
N ARG A 169 -1.05 -15.04 -27.65
CA ARG A 169 -0.63 -16.30 -28.27
C ARG A 169 0.77 -16.67 -27.78
N ALA A 170 0.96 -17.93 -27.38
CA ALA A 170 2.26 -18.47 -27.03
C ALA A 170 3.05 -18.81 -28.32
N THR A 171 3.70 -17.80 -28.88
CA THR A 171 4.68 -17.94 -29.97
C THR A 171 6.09 -18.15 -29.40
N ASP A 172 7.03 -18.57 -30.25
CA ASP A 172 8.44 -18.74 -29.86
C ASP A 172 9.04 -17.44 -29.30
N ALA A 173 8.71 -16.29 -29.90
CA ALA A 173 9.14 -14.98 -29.41
C ALA A 173 8.62 -14.70 -27.99
N THR A 174 7.32 -14.90 -27.75
CA THR A 174 6.73 -14.69 -26.41
C THR A 174 7.25 -15.68 -25.38
N ALA A 175 7.49 -16.94 -25.78
CA ALA A 175 8.04 -17.96 -24.90
C ALA A 175 9.50 -17.64 -24.52
N LEU A 176 10.29 -17.14 -25.46
CA LEU A 176 11.66 -16.68 -25.21
C LEU A 176 11.69 -15.50 -24.23
N VAL A 177 10.86 -14.47 -24.45
CA VAL A 177 10.78 -13.31 -23.54
C VAL A 177 10.40 -13.75 -22.13
N MET A 178 9.39 -14.60 -21.98
CA MET A 178 8.99 -15.11 -20.66
C MET A 178 10.11 -15.91 -20.00
N LYS A 179 10.87 -16.71 -20.76
CA LYS A 179 12.02 -17.48 -20.24
C LYS A 179 13.17 -16.58 -19.80
N VAL A 180 13.52 -15.57 -20.61
CA VAL A 180 14.59 -14.60 -20.28
C VAL A 180 14.23 -13.80 -19.02
N CYS A 181 12.97 -13.40 -18.91
CA CYS A 181 12.49 -12.59 -17.80
C CYS A 181 12.07 -13.41 -16.56
N ALA A 182 12.20 -14.74 -16.56
CA ALA A 182 11.78 -15.61 -15.46
C ALA A 182 12.68 -15.50 -14.20
N GLY A 183 13.86 -14.88 -14.33
CA GLY A 183 14.78 -14.65 -13.21
C GLY A 183 14.28 -13.59 -12.22
N GLU A 184 14.71 -13.73 -10.97
CA GLU A 184 14.52 -12.72 -9.93
C GLU A 184 15.17 -11.39 -10.40
N PRO A 185 14.54 -10.22 -10.24
CA PRO A 185 15.10 -8.94 -10.66
C PRO A 185 16.26 -8.51 -9.74
N ARG A 186 17.37 -9.27 -9.75
CA ARG A 186 18.62 -8.92 -9.09
C ARG A 186 19.48 -8.10 -10.06
N GLY A 187 19.15 -6.84 -10.27
CA GLY A 187 20.01 -5.87 -10.99
C GLY A 187 20.42 -6.19 -12.44
N ALA A 188 20.04 -7.36 -12.98
CA ALA A 188 20.32 -7.78 -14.34
C ALA A 188 19.25 -7.18 -15.26
N ARG A 189 19.67 -6.26 -16.12
CA ARG A 189 18.81 -5.65 -17.13
C ARG A 189 18.45 -6.73 -18.15
N CYS A 190 17.19 -7.13 -18.21
CA CYS A 190 16.67 -7.82 -19.39
C CYS A 190 16.47 -6.77 -20.47
N SER A 191 17.49 -6.50 -21.28
CA SER A 191 17.32 -5.69 -22.49
C SER A 191 16.52 -6.50 -23.50
N MET A 192 15.38 -5.98 -23.94
CA MET A 192 14.61 -6.61 -25.02
C MET A 192 15.49 -6.66 -26.29
N PRO A 193 15.52 -7.80 -27.01
CA PRO A 193 16.17 -7.83 -28.31
C PRO A 193 15.46 -6.86 -29.25
N SER A 194 16.23 -6.03 -29.96
CA SER A 194 15.70 -5.12 -31.00
C SER A 194 14.92 -5.95 -32.04
N PRO A 195 13.75 -5.49 -32.50
CA PRO A 195 13.04 -6.16 -33.59
C PRO A 195 13.86 -6.00 -34.87
N ALA A 196 14.64 -7.01 -35.24
CA ALA A 196 15.18 -7.10 -36.59
C ALA A 196 14.01 -7.36 -37.56
N PRO A 197 13.95 -6.68 -38.72
CA PRO A 197 12.98 -7.02 -39.76
C PRO A 197 13.31 -8.43 -40.27
N GLY A 198 12.30 -9.30 -40.38
CA GLY A 198 12.48 -10.72 -40.76
C GLY A 198 12.95 -10.92 -42.22
N PRO A 199 12.99 -12.16 -42.76
CA PRO A 199 12.69 -13.47 -42.17
C PRO A 199 13.92 -14.39 -42.09
N GLY A 200 13.83 -15.43 -41.25
CA GLY A 200 14.85 -16.47 -41.14
C GLY A 200 15.38 -16.59 -39.71
N LEU A 201 14.75 -17.45 -38.91
CA LEU A 201 15.31 -17.88 -37.62
C LEU A 201 16.63 -18.62 -37.89
N PRO A 202 17.80 -18.12 -37.44
CA PRO A 202 18.99 -18.94 -37.41
C PRO A 202 18.81 -19.99 -36.32
N SER A 203 19.27 -21.20 -36.62
CA SER A 203 19.34 -22.33 -35.70
C SER A 203 19.95 -21.94 -34.35
N LEU A 204 19.30 -22.38 -33.27
CA LEU A 204 19.73 -22.31 -31.87
C LEU A 204 21.03 -23.09 -31.63
N GLN A 205 22.16 -22.66 -32.19
CA GLN A 205 23.49 -23.05 -31.73
C GLN A 205 24.40 -21.84 -31.85
N SER A 206 25.01 -21.45 -30.73
CA SER A 206 26.05 -20.42 -30.58
C SER A 206 25.68 -18.97 -30.94
N ALA A 207 25.13 -18.23 -29.98
CA ALA A 207 25.42 -16.79 -29.85
C ALA A 207 25.88 -16.52 -28.41
N PRO A 208 27.01 -15.80 -28.20
CA PRO A 208 27.51 -15.50 -26.86
C PRO A 208 26.66 -14.39 -26.25
N TRP A 209 25.78 -14.73 -25.32
CA TRP A 209 24.99 -13.74 -24.59
C TRP A 209 25.89 -13.04 -23.57
N CYS A 210 26.19 -11.76 -23.81
CA CYS A 210 26.94 -10.91 -22.90
C CYS A 210 26.13 -10.67 -21.62
N CYS A 211 26.38 -11.48 -20.60
CA CYS A 211 25.96 -11.24 -19.23
C CYS A 211 27.02 -10.33 -18.57
N SER A 212 26.88 -9.01 -18.69
CA SER A 212 27.78 -8.09 -17.98
C SER A 212 27.41 -8.05 -16.50
N SER A 213 28.10 -8.83 -15.68
CA SER A 213 28.05 -8.71 -14.22
C SER A 213 28.99 -7.58 -13.79
N SER A 214 28.45 -6.44 -13.37
CA SER A 214 29.25 -5.46 -12.63
C SER A 214 29.31 -5.93 -11.18
N ARG A 215 30.46 -6.48 -10.79
CA ARG A 215 30.80 -6.82 -9.41
C ARG A 215 31.20 -5.52 -8.72
N THR A 216 30.29 -4.86 -8.00
CA THR A 216 30.69 -3.78 -7.09
C THR A 216 31.34 -4.41 -5.85
N GLY A 217 32.66 -4.29 -5.79
CA GLY A 217 33.47 -4.66 -4.64
C GLY A 217 33.21 -3.74 -3.45
N SER A 218 33.36 -4.34 -2.28
CA SER A 218 33.38 -3.75 -0.95
C SER A 218 34.37 -2.59 -0.77
N SER A 219 33.98 -1.62 0.05
CA SER A 219 34.84 -0.98 1.04
C SER A 219 33.99 -0.65 2.26
#